data_AF-A0A939PBG7-F1
#
_entry.id   AF-A0A939PBG7-F1
#
_cell.length_a   1.000
_cell.length_b   1.000
_cell.length_c   1.000
_cell.angle_alpha   90.00
_cell.angle_beta   90.00
_cell.angle_gamma   90.00
#
_symmetry.space_group_name_H-M   'P 1'
#
loop_
_entity.id
_entity.type
_entity.pdbx_description
1 polymer ?
#
loop_
_entity_poly.entity_id
_entity_poly.type
_entity_poly.pdbx_seq_one_letter_code
_entity_poly.pdbx_strand_id
1 'polypeptide(L)'
;MTLPYTDPDHQAAHQFLVEEAALLDDQDFDGWLGLLADDIRYVMPVRVTTARGAGFDSLADMGHFDEDLYSLRKRVERFATEHAWTEDPPSRTRRHISNVRTFRENAEELRVESYILLFRSRGDTREPSLVSAGRSDLLRRTANGRNGHLLARREITVDESVLRTQNLAVFL
;
A
#
# COMPACT_ATOMS: atom_id res chain seq x y z
N MET A 1 -5.38 -22.38 -4.58
CA MET A 1 -4.15 -22.78 -3.83
C MET A 1 -3.11 -21.70 -4.06
N THR A 2 -2.24 -21.43 -3.09
CA THR A 2 -1.15 -20.45 -3.26
C THR A 2 -0.13 -20.99 -4.27
N LEU A 3 0.42 -20.12 -5.10
CA LEU A 3 1.54 -20.45 -5.97
C LEU A 3 2.79 -20.75 -5.12
N PRO A 4 3.62 -21.75 -5.50
CA PRO A 4 4.88 -22.01 -4.82
C PRO A 4 5.89 -20.89 -5.09
N TYR A 5 6.90 -20.76 -4.23
CA TYR A 5 7.92 -19.71 -4.36
C TYR A 5 8.67 -19.72 -5.71
N THR A 6 8.83 -20.91 -6.29
CA THR A 6 9.50 -21.12 -7.58
C THR A 6 8.63 -20.82 -8.79
N ASP A 7 7.34 -20.50 -8.59
CA ASP A 7 6.46 -20.12 -9.70
C ASP A 7 6.88 -18.74 -10.25
N PRO A 8 7.08 -18.60 -11.57
CA PRO A 8 7.47 -17.32 -12.17
C PRO A 8 6.53 -16.16 -11.83
N ASP A 9 5.24 -16.43 -11.66
CA ASP A 9 4.26 -15.39 -11.35
C ASP A 9 4.34 -14.95 -9.90
N HIS A 10 4.68 -15.87 -9.00
CA HIS A 10 4.99 -15.51 -7.62
C HIS A 10 6.25 -14.64 -7.55
N GLN A 11 7.30 -15.00 -8.30
CA GLN A 11 8.55 -14.23 -8.35
C GLN A 11 8.32 -12.82 -8.92
N ALA A 12 7.53 -12.70 -9.99
CA ALA A 12 7.19 -11.41 -10.58
C ALA A 12 6.34 -10.54 -9.63
N ALA A 13 5.35 -11.14 -8.95
CA ALA A 13 4.55 -10.45 -7.94
C ALA A 13 5.41 -9.98 -6.76
N HIS A 14 6.33 -10.81 -6.27
CA HIS A 14 7.26 -10.44 -5.21
C HIS A 14 8.18 -9.29 -5.66
N GLN A 15 8.74 -9.37 -6.87
CA GLN A 15 9.56 -8.29 -7.43
C GLN A 15 8.77 -6.98 -7.52
N PHE A 16 7.52 -7.02 -7.98
CA PHE A 16 6.65 -5.85 -8.03
C PHE A 16 6.54 -5.17 -6.66
N LEU A 17 6.26 -5.92 -5.59
CA LEU A 17 6.11 -5.37 -4.24
C LEU A 17 7.42 -4.77 -3.68
N VAL A 18 8.57 -5.35 -4.02
CA VAL A 18 9.89 -4.85 -3.60
C VAL A 18 10.22 -3.54 -4.32
N GLU A 19 10.02 -3.49 -5.64
CA GLU A 19 10.25 -2.27 -6.42
C GLU A 19 9.29 -1.14 -6.04
N GLU A 20 8.02 -1.47 -5.79
CA GLU A 20 7.03 -0.51 -5.29
C GLU A 20 7.49 0.10 -3.96
N ALA A 21 7.94 -0.73 -3.02
CA ALA A 21 8.43 -0.27 -1.73
C ALA A 21 9.64 0.66 -1.87
N ALA A 22 10.57 0.34 -2.78
CA ALA A 22 11.73 1.18 -3.06
C ALA A 22 11.34 2.56 -3.61
N LEU A 23 10.45 2.61 -4.60
CA LEU A 23 9.97 3.88 -5.16
C LEU A 23 9.33 4.76 -4.08
N LEU A 24 8.45 4.19 -3.27
CA LEU A 24 7.75 4.92 -2.22
C LEU A 24 8.68 5.34 -1.06
N ASP A 25 9.74 4.60 -0.80
CA ASP A 25 10.74 4.93 0.22
C ASP A 25 11.74 6.00 -0.27
N ASP A 26 12.02 6.03 -1.57
CA ASP A 26 12.84 7.06 -2.23
C ASP A 26 12.03 8.31 -2.60
N GLN A 27 10.73 8.32 -2.28
CA GLN A 27 9.77 9.39 -2.63
C GLN A 27 9.60 9.62 -4.14
N ASP A 28 9.90 8.61 -4.96
CA ASP A 28 9.59 8.59 -6.40
C ASP A 28 8.10 8.29 -6.60
N PHE A 29 7.25 9.26 -6.25
CA PHE A 29 5.81 9.12 -6.35
C PHE A 29 5.32 9.09 -7.80
N ASP A 30 6.02 9.73 -8.73
CA ASP A 30 5.70 9.66 -10.17
C ASP A 30 5.96 8.25 -10.71
N GLY A 31 7.08 7.64 -10.33
CA GLY A 31 7.39 6.25 -10.63
C GLY A 31 6.35 5.30 -10.03
N TRP A 32 5.92 5.54 -8.79
CA TRP A 32 4.86 4.76 -8.13
C TRP A 32 3.51 4.90 -8.82
N LEU A 33 3.10 6.12 -9.19
CA LEU A 33 1.87 6.36 -9.96
C LEU A 33 1.89 5.61 -11.30
N GLY A 34 3.06 5.46 -11.92
CA GLY A 34 3.26 4.65 -13.13
C GLY A 34 3.07 3.15 -12.95
N LEU A 35 2.98 2.64 -11.71
CA LEU A 35 2.67 1.25 -11.40
C LEU A 35 1.16 1.00 -11.23
N LEU A 36 0.33 2.04 -11.21
CA LEU A 36 -1.11 1.91 -10.96
C LEU A 36 -1.87 1.73 -12.27
N ALA A 37 -2.88 0.87 -12.25
CA ALA A 37 -3.84 0.77 -13.34
C ALA A 37 -4.77 1.99 -13.33
N ASP A 38 -5.30 2.36 -14.50
CA ASP A 38 -6.23 3.48 -14.65
C ASP A 38 -7.51 3.30 -13.81
N ASP A 39 -7.90 2.04 -13.56
CA ASP A 39 -9.04 1.63 -12.76
C ASP A 39 -8.71 1.25 -11.31
N ILE A 40 -7.54 1.67 -10.78
CA ILE A 40 -7.11 1.38 -9.40
C ILE A 40 -8.20 1.71 -8.37
N ARG A 41 -8.42 0.77 -7.46
CA ARG A 41 -9.17 0.99 -6.20
C ARG A 41 -8.24 0.78 -5.03
N TYR A 42 -7.98 1.84 -4.26
CA TYR A 42 -7.05 1.85 -3.14
C TYR A 42 -7.80 2.18 -1.85
N VAL A 43 -8.02 1.15 -1.02
CA VAL A 43 -8.98 1.21 0.08
C VAL A 43 -8.34 0.75 1.39
N MET A 44 -8.62 1.48 2.47
CA MET A 44 -8.25 1.12 3.84
C MET A 44 -9.41 1.48 4.77
N PRO A 45 -10.29 0.52 5.09
CA PRO A 45 -11.42 0.75 5.99
C PRO A 45 -10.97 1.09 7.41
N VAL A 46 -11.78 1.86 8.14
CA VAL A 46 -11.57 2.12 9.57
C VAL A 46 -11.87 0.85 10.37
N ARG A 47 -10.91 0.42 11.18
CA ARG A 47 -11.05 -0.73 12.08
C ARG A 47 -11.77 -0.35 13.36
N VAL A 48 -12.60 -1.25 13.88
CA VAL A 48 -13.34 -1.04 15.12
C VAL A 48 -13.17 -2.24 16.06
N THR A 49 -13.03 -1.96 17.36
CA THR A 49 -13.00 -3.00 18.38
C THR A 49 -14.42 -3.49 18.64
N THR A 50 -14.72 -4.72 18.23
CA THR A 50 -16.04 -5.34 18.42
C THR A 50 -15.94 -6.57 19.31
N ALA A 51 -17.08 -6.99 19.88
CA ALA A 51 -17.15 -8.22 20.64
C ALA A 51 -16.92 -9.46 19.75
N ARG A 52 -16.31 -10.50 20.31
CA ARG A 52 -16.11 -11.78 19.62
C ARG A 52 -17.47 -12.32 19.15
N GLY A 53 -17.67 -12.43 17.84
CA GLY A 53 -18.92 -12.89 17.23
C GLY A 53 -19.79 -11.80 16.58
N ALA A 54 -19.37 -10.53 16.61
CA ALA A 54 -20.10 -9.44 15.95
C ALA A 54 -20.17 -9.59 14.41
N GLY A 55 -19.27 -10.38 13.82
CA GLY A 55 -19.25 -10.64 12.37
C GLY A 55 -18.63 -9.52 11.53
N PHE A 56 -18.17 -8.44 12.15
CA PHE A 56 -17.45 -7.35 11.50
C PHE A 56 -16.41 -6.75 12.45
N ASP A 57 -15.34 -6.21 11.88
CA ASP A 57 -14.26 -5.52 12.59
C ASP A 57 -13.78 -4.26 11.84
N SER A 58 -14.56 -3.82 10.83
CA SER A 58 -14.35 -2.59 10.08
C SER A 58 -15.67 -1.92 9.70
N LEU A 59 -15.63 -0.60 9.48
CA LEU A 59 -16.76 0.18 8.97
C LEU A 59 -16.61 0.33 7.45
N ALA A 60 -17.51 -0.30 6.68
CA ALA A 60 -17.43 -0.31 5.21
C ALA A 60 -17.58 1.10 4.60
N ASP A 61 -18.37 1.98 5.23
CA ASP A 61 -18.66 3.33 4.71
C ASP A 61 -17.67 4.40 5.22
N MET A 62 -16.64 4.02 5.96
CA MET A 62 -15.61 4.92 6.47
C MET A 62 -14.22 4.34 6.21
N GLY A 63 -13.48 4.95 5.29
CA GLY A 63 -12.11 4.60 4.98
C GLY A 63 -11.13 5.67 5.45
N HIS A 64 -10.00 5.23 6.00
CA HIS A 64 -8.79 6.05 6.01
C HIS A 64 -8.27 6.30 4.59
N PHE A 65 -8.50 5.35 3.69
CA PHE A 65 -8.37 5.47 2.25
C PHE A 65 -9.63 4.94 1.56
N ASP A 66 -10.12 5.68 0.59
CA ASP A 66 -11.06 5.25 -0.45
C ASP A 66 -10.76 6.07 -1.70
N GLU A 67 -9.75 5.62 -2.45
CA GLU A 67 -9.07 6.42 -3.45
C GLU A 67 -9.11 5.74 -4.83
N ASP A 68 -9.22 6.56 -5.87
CA ASP A 68 -9.01 6.18 -7.26
C ASP A 68 -7.73 6.82 -7.81
N LEU A 69 -7.39 6.57 -9.08
CA LEU A 69 -6.17 7.13 -9.67
C LEU A 69 -6.14 8.67 -9.61
N TYR A 70 -7.29 9.32 -9.81
CA TYR A 70 -7.36 10.78 -9.82
C TYR A 70 -7.08 11.35 -8.42
N SER A 71 -7.71 10.79 -7.39
CA SER A 71 -7.52 11.26 -6.02
C SER A 71 -6.11 10.94 -5.49
N LEU A 72 -5.53 9.81 -5.86
CA LEU A 72 -4.12 9.48 -5.58
C LEU A 72 -3.15 10.47 -6.25
N ARG A 73 -3.37 10.82 -7.52
CA ARG A 73 -2.56 11.86 -8.20
C ARG A 73 -2.65 13.20 -7.47
N LYS A 74 -3.84 13.62 -7.05
CA LYS A 74 -4.02 14.86 -6.28
C LYS A 74 -3.28 14.81 -4.95
N ARG A 75 -3.18 13.64 -4.32
CA ARG A 75 -2.41 13.46 -3.09
C ARG A 75 -0.90 13.60 -3.32
N VAL A 76 -0.39 13.03 -4.42
CA VAL A 76 1.02 13.20 -4.83
C VAL A 76 1.33 14.66 -5.15
N GLU A 77 0.45 15.34 -5.89
CA GLU A 77 0.57 16.79 -6.15
C GLU A 77 0.61 17.61 -4.85
N ARG A 78 -0.19 17.21 -3.84
CA ARG A 78 -0.14 17.83 -2.51
C ARG A 78 1.18 17.58 -1.80
N PHE A 79 1.75 16.38 -1.86
CA PHE A 79 3.07 16.15 -1.26
C PHE A 79 4.15 17.03 -1.91
N ALA A 80 4.10 17.23 -3.23
CA ALA A 80 5.01 18.12 -3.94
C ALA A 80 4.86 19.61 -3.56
N THR A 81 3.67 20.05 -3.13
CA THR A 81 3.37 21.45 -2.79
C THR A 81 3.40 21.74 -1.28
N GLU A 82 3.01 20.79 -0.43
CA GLU A 82 3.10 20.82 1.04
C GLU A 82 4.54 20.67 1.57
N HIS A 83 5.51 20.46 0.67
CA HIS A 83 6.94 20.74 0.90
C HIS A 83 7.20 22.15 1.46
N ALA A 84 6.20 23.04 1.53
CA ALA A 84 6.33 24.34 2.18
C ALA A 84 6.29 24.30 3.73
N TRP A 85 5.61 23.35 4.42
CA TRP A 85 5.50 23.39 5.90
C TRP A 85 5.28 22.05 6.65
N THR A 86 4.49 21.09 6.13
CA THR A 86 4.05 19.92 6.94
C THR A 86 4.99 18.72 6.86
N GLU A 87 5.68 18.55 5.72
CA GLU A 87 6.70 17.50 5.46
C GLU A 87 8.07 18.13 5.14
N ASP A 88 8.38 19.28 5.75
CA ASP A 88 9.74 19.82 5.81
C ASP A 88 10.22 19.76 7.27
N PRO A 89 11.28 19.00 7.61
CA PRO A 89 11.97 18.02 6.75
C PRO A 89 11.07 16.80 6.47
N PRO A 90 11.29 16.12 5.33
CA PRO A 90 10.45 15.01 4.91
C PRO A 90 10.59 13.81 5.84
N SER A 91 9.49 13.06 5.96
CA SER A 91 9.51 11.78 6.68
C SER A 91 10.49 10.80 6.02
N ARG A 92 11.31 10.15 6.84
CA ARG A 92 12.13 8.99 6.44
C ARG A 92 11.29 7.74 6.62
N THR A 93 11.06 7.00 5.55
CA THR A 93 10.28 5.76 5.58
C THR A 93 11.13 4.52 5.27
N ARG A 94 10.70 3.40 5.85
CA ARG A 94 11.14 2.07 5.44
C ARG A 94 9.95 1.13 5.45
N ARG A 95 9.72 0.46 4.32
CA ARG A 95 8.67 -0.54 4.17
C ARG A 95 9.27 -1.95 4.22
N HIS A 96 8.90 -2.70 5.24
CA HIS A 96 9.25 -4.12 5.33
C HIS A 96 8.07 -4.94 4.82
N ILE A 97 8.24 -5.51 3.62
CA ILE A 97 7.25 -6.40 3.02
C ILE A 97 7.58 -7.85 3.39
N SER A 98 6.60 -8.60 3.85
CA SER A 98 6.77 -10.01 4.23
C SER A 98 5.53 -10.84 3.94
N ASN A 99 5.62 -12.15 4.21
CA ASN A 99 4.49 -13.09 4.16
C ASN A 99 3.74 -13.08 2.82
N VAL A 100 4.47 -12.87 1.72
CA VAL A 100 3.91 -12.77 0.38
C VAL A 100 3.30 -14.11 -0.03
N ARG A 101 2.03 -14.11 -0.40
CA ARG A 101 1.30 -15.26 -0.94
C ARG A 101 0.59 -14.84 -2.21
N THR A 102 0.85 -15.58 -3.29
CA THR A 102 0.27 -15.26 -4.61
C THR A 102 -0.74 -16.31 -5.00
N PHE A 103 -1.82 -15.87 -5.64
CA PHE A 103 -2.87 -16.71 -6.17
C PHE A 103 -3.16 -16.28 -7.60
N ARG A 104 -3.33 -17.26 -8.48
CA ARG A 104 -3.83 -16.99 -9.83
C ARG A 104 -5.35 -16.83 -9.76
N GLU A 105 -5.84 -15.64 -10.07
CA GLU A 105 -7.28 -15.36 -10.18
C GLU A 105 -7.77 -15.72 -11.58
N ASN A 106 -7.02 -15.32 -12.61
CA ASN A 106 -7.25 -15.70 -14.01
C ASN A 106 -5.93 -15.68 -14.81
N ALA A 107 -6.00 -15.67 -16.15
CA ALA A 107 -4.82 -15.69 -17.00
C ALA A 107 -3.95 -14.41 -16.86
N GLU A 108 -4.60 -13.27 -16.63
CA GLU A 108 -3.97 -11.95 -16.64
C GLU A 108 -3.83 -11.34 -15.24
N GLU A 109 -4.50 -11.89 -14.22
CA GLU A 109 -4.54 -11.30 -12.88
C GLU A 109 -4.06 -12.25 -11.79
N LEU A 110 -3.26 -11.68 -10.89
CA LEU A 110 -2.73 -12.31 -9.70
C LEU A 110 -3.28 -11.58 -8.47
N ARG A 111 -3.86 -12.32 -7.53
CA ARG A 111 -4.13 -11.79 -6.20
C ARG A 111 -2.93 -12.06 -5.31
N VAL A 112 -2.46 -11.03 -4.62
CA VAL A 112 -1.26 -11.08 -3.79
C VAL A 112 -1.62 -10.61 -2.39
N GLU A 113 -1.47 -11.50 -1.42
CA GLU A 113 -1.53 -11.14 -0.01
C GLU A 113 -0.11 -10.85 0.48
N SER A 114 0.09 -9.76 1.22
CA SER A 114 1.37 -9.44 1.85
C SER A 114 1.16 -8.70 3.17
N TYR A 115 2.17 -8.74 4.04
CA TYR A 115 2.20 -7.90 5.23
C TYR A 115 3.16 -6.73 5.00
N ILE A 116 2.82 -5.58 5.58
CA ILE A 116 3.66 -4.39 5.60
C ILE A 116 3.88 -3.95 7.05
N LEU A 117 5.16 -3.75 7.39
CA LEU A 117 5.54 -2.93 8.54
C LEU A 117 6.23 -1.67 8.02
N LEU A 118 5.54 -0.54 8.12
CA LEU A 118 6.07 0.77 7.78
C LEU A 118 6.71 1.39 9.02
N PHE A 119 8.03 1.60 8.96
CA PHE A 119 8.74 2.48 9.87
C PHE A 119 8.74 3.89 9.30
N ARG A 120 8.35 4.88 10.10
CA ARG A 120 8.36 6.29 9.74
C ARG A 120 8.99 7.11 10.85
N SER A 121 9.98 7.92 10.52
CA SER A 121 10.59 8.88 11.44
C SER A 121 10.64 10.28 10.82
N ARG A 122 10.46 11.32 11.64
CA ARG A 122 10.52 12.71 11.19
C ARG A 122 11.26 13.58 12.21
N GLY A 123 12.17 14.41 11.71
CA GLY A 123 13.02 15.24 12.55
C GLY A 123 13.96 14.43 13.43
N ASP A 124 14.40 15.03 14.53
CA ASP A 124 15.43 14.55 15.45
C ASP A 124 14.89 14.19 16.85
N THR A 125 13.71 14.69 17.22
CA THR A 125 13.18 14.61 18.60
C THR A 125 11.92 13.77 18.76
N ARG A 126 11.19 13.48 17.67
CA ARG A 126 9.97 12.67 17.74
C ARG A 126 10.28 11.19 17.69
N GLU A 127 9.57 10.42 18.51
CA GLU A 127 9.59 8.96 18.40
C GLU A 127 9.11 8.54 17.01
N PRO A 128 9.75 7.53 16.41
CA PRO A 128 9.28 6.98 15.15
C PRO A 128 7.93 6.29 15.33
N SER A 129 7.07 6.39 14.33
CA SER A 129 5.82 5.63 14.27
C SER A 129 6.03 4.34 13.48
N LEU A 130 5.40 3.26 13.95
CA LEU A 130 5.26 2.00 13.23
C LEU A 130 3.80 1.85 12.79
N VAL A 131 3.58 1.44 11.54
CA VAL A 131 2.26 1.06 11.04
C VAL A 131 2.34 -0.38 10.53
N SER A 132 1.54 -1.27 11.13
CA SER A 132 1.42 -2.67 10.75
C SER A 132 0.09 -2.90 10.05
N ALA A 133 0.13 -3.57 8.89
CA ALA A 133 -1.07 -3.91 8.14
C ALA A 133 -0.89 -5.15 7.26
N GLY A 134 -2.01 -5.82 6.97
CA GLY A 134 -2.13 -6.73 5.83
C GLY A 134 -2.55 -5.99 4.57
N ARG A 135 -2.12 -6.48 3.41
CA ARG A 135 -2.51 -5.98 2.08
C ARG A 135 -3.01 -7.12 1.23
N SER A 136 -4.12 -6.89 0.53
CA SER A 136 -4.64 -7.76 -0.53
C SER A 136 -4.67 -6.98 -1.84
N ASP A 137 -3.77 -7.34 -2.73
CA ASP A 137 -3.54 -6.64 -3.99
C ASP A 137 -4.04 -7.47 -5.17
N LEU A 138 -4.56 -6.81 -6.20
CA LEU A 138 -4.81 -7.40 -7.51
C LEU A 138 -3.81 -6.81 -8.50
N LEU A 139 -2.87 -7.64 -8.96
CA LEU A 139 -1.88 -7.28 -9.97
C LEU A 139 -2.37 -7.76 -11.33
N ARG A 140 -2.44 -6.86 -12.31
CA ARG A 140 -2.84 -7.15 -13.69
C ARG A 140 -1.62 -7.12 -14.60
N ARG A 141 -1.42 -8.16 -15.39
CA ARG A 141 -0.36 -8.23 -16.41
C ARG A 141 -0.50 -7.09 -17.41
N THR A 142 0.64 -6.59 -17.88
CA THR A 142 0.69 -5.59 -18.93
C THR A 142 1.99 -5.71 -19.71
N ALA A 143 1.92 -5.51 -21.02
CA ALA A 143 3.10 -5.42 -21.87
C ALA A 143 3.90 -4.11 -21.63
N ASN A 144 3.25 -3.08 -21.08
CA ASN A 144 3.79 -1.73 -20.99
C ASN A 144 4.24 -1.34 -19.56
N GLY A 145 3.96 -2.18 -18.56
CA GLY A 145 4.32 -1.90 -17.17
C GLY A 145 5.80 -2.17 -16.92
N ARG A 146 6.44 -1.32 -16.10
CA ARG A 146 7.87 -1.40 -15.76
C ARG A 146 8.31 -2.79 -15.28
N ASN A 147 7.41 -3.51 -14.61
CA ASN A 147 7.64 -4.87 -14.07
C ASN A 147 6.67 -5.92 -14.66
N GLY A 148 6.09 -5.64 -15.83
CA GLY A 148 5.10 -6.50 -16.49
C GLY A 148 3.74 -6.57 -15.79
N HIS A 149 3.51 -5.75 -14.76
CA HIS A 149 2.28 -5.70 -13.98
C HIS A 149 1.90 -4.26 -13.60
N LEU A 150 0.60 -4.04 -13.38
CA LEU A 150 0.03 -2.85 -12.76
C LEU A 150 -0.81 -3.26 -11.54
N LEU A 151 -0.85 -2.41 -10.52
CA LEU A 151 -1.74 -2.55 -9.38
C LEU A 151 -3.14 -2.07 -9.77
N ALA A 152 -4.12 -2.97 -9.79
CA ALA A 152 -5.51 -2.68 -10.13
C ALA A 152 -6.41 -2.55 -8.88
N ARG A 153 -6.02 -3.16 -7.77
CA ARG A 153 -6.73 -3.01 -6.49
C ARG A 153 -5.76 -3.20 -5.35
N ARG A 154 -5.91 -2.41 -4.28
CA ARG A 154 -5.27 -2.64 -2.99
C ARG A 154 -6.31 -2.45 -1.89
N GLU A 155 -6.44 -3.47 -1.06
CA GLU A 155 -7.16 -3.40 0.21
C GLU A 155 -6.19 -3.54 1.36
N ILE A 156 -6.21 -2.57 2.27
CA ILE A 156 -5.33 -2.52 3.43
C ILE A 156 -6.15 -2.78 4.68
N THR A 157 -5.72 -3.77 5.45
CA THR A 157 -6.26 -4.09 6.77
C THR A 157 -5.23 -3.73 7.81
N VAL A 158 -5.37 -2.55 8.40
CA VAL A 158 -4.48 -2.09 9.47
C VAL A 158 -4.75 -2.84 10.78
N ASP A 159 -3.72 -3.05 11.59
CA ASP A 159 -3.81 -3.81 12.84
C ASP A 159 -4.26 -2.95 14.04
N GLU A 160 -4.62 -1.68 13.81
CA GLU A 160 -5.00 -0.71 14.85
C GLU A 160 -6.39 -0.12 14.60
N SER A 161 -7.22 0.00 15.64
CA SER A 161 -8.49 0.74 15.58
C SER A 161 -8.31 2.26 15.72
N VAL A 162 -7.24 2.68 16.39
CA VAL A 162 -6.83 4.09 16.49
C VAL A 162 -5.38 4.16 16.03
N LEU A 163 -5.16 4.80 14.88
CA LEU A 163 -3.82 4.94 14.31
C LEU A 163 -2.94 5.83 15.16
N ARG A 164 -1.78 5.31 15.57
CA ARG A 164 -0.80 6.05 16.38
C ARG A 164 0.17 6.92 15.57
N THR A 165 0.11 6.86 14.25
CA THR A 165 0.84 7.81 13.39
C THR A 165 0.19 9.19 13.44
N GLN A 166 1.00 10.25 13.43
CA GLN A 166 0.52 11.63 13.49
C GLN A 166 -0.47 11.98 12.36
N ASN A 167 -0.22 11.43 11.18
CA ASN A 167 -1.07 11.53 10.00
C ASN A 167 -0.78 10.35 9.07
N LEU A 168 -1.59 10.18 8.04
CA LEU A 168 -1.38 9.19 6.98
C LEU A 168 -0.73 9.81 5.74
N ALA A 169 0.19 10.77 5.87
CA ALA A 169 0.93 11.34 4.74
C ALA A 169 1.97 10.35 4.16
N VAL A 170 1.54 9.12 3.90
CA VAL A 170 2.28 7.96 3.41
C VAL A 170 1.34 7.09 2.58
N PHE A 171 1.90 6.22 1.74
CA PHE A 171 1.18 5.14 1.06
C PHE A 171 1.63 3.79 1.63
N LEU A 172 0.67 2.90 1.83
CA LEU A 172 0.85 1.53 2.31
C LEU A 172 0.71 0.50 1.18
#